data_AF-A0A848V6C2-F1
#
_entry.id   AF-A0A848V6C2-F1
#
_cell.length_a   1.000
_cell.length_b   1.000
_cell.length_c   1.000
_cell.angle_alpha   90.00
_cell.angle_beta   90.00
_cell.angle_gamma   90.00
#
_symmetry.space_group_name_H-M   'P 1'
#
loop_
_entity.id
_entity.type
_entity.pdbx_description
1 polymer ?
#
loop_
_entity_poly.entity_id
_entity_poly.type
_entity_poly.pdbx_seq_one_letter_code
_entity_poly.pdbx_strand_id
1 'polypeptide(L)'
;MRSTGYKRTSPWSKLLVASTLIIGAAAIAQAHETDEDRGPTITRTFDLTGFDAVAISGVYDAEISVGEAFSIRLEGTEDDMQRARVELDGDTLELGKVKGKSRW
;
A
#
# COMPACT_ATOMS: atom_id res chain seq x y z
N MET A 1 58.72 -1.43 -20.40
CA MET A 1 58.82 -2.41 -19.30
C MET A 1 57.47 -2.49 -18.60
N ARG A 2 56.79 -3.66 -18.70
CA ARG A 2 55.70 -4.23 -17.87
C ARG A 2 54.41 -3.40 -17.57
N SER A 3 53.27 -3.86 -18.16
CA SER A 3 52.00 -4.37 -17.54
C SER A 3 51.57 -3.81 -16.16
N THR A 4 50.32 -3.62 -15.73
CA THR A 4 48.92 -3.92 -16.12
C THR A 4 48.03 -3.16 -15.11
N GLY A 5 46.78 -2.81 -15.44
CA GLY A 5 45.79 -2.52 -14.38
C GLY A 5 44.48 -1.86 -14.83
N TYR A 6 43.57 -2.61 -15.42
CA TYR A 6 42.18 -2.20 -15.64
C TYR A 6 41.44 -2.12 -14.28
N LYS A 7 40.80 -0.99 -13.96
CA LYS A 7 39.94 -0.86 -12.78
C LYS A 7 38.59 -0.21 -13.13
N ARG A 8 37.61 -1.11 -13.28
CA ARG A 8 36.27 -1.12 -12.66
C ARG A 8 35.33 0.06 -12.97
N THR A 9 34.30 -0.30 -13.73
CA THR A 9 33.11 0.47 -14.11
C THR A 9 32.20 0.80 -12.92
N SER A 10 31.64 2.01 -12.91
CA SER A 10 30.20 2.26 -12.67
C SER A 10 29.88 3.76 -12.77
N PRO A 11 29.38 4.27 -13.91
CA PRO A 11 28.62 5.51 -13.92
C PRO A 11 27.19 5.17 -13.51
N TRP A 12 26.86 5.32 -12.23
CA TRP A 12 25.45 5.25 -11.80
C TRP A 12 24.71 6.45 -12.38
N SER A 13 24.04 6.18 -13.50
CA SER A 13 23.06 7.04 -14.14
C SER A 13 22.08 7.54 -13.10
N LYS A 14 22.10 8.86 -12.90
CA LYS A 14 21.08 9.60 -12.17
C LYS A 14 19.78 9.47 -12.95
N LEU A 15 18.83 8.69 -12.45
CA LEU A 15 17.45 8.72 -12.92
C LEU A 15 16.63 9.49 -11.88
N LEU A 16 16.21 10.69 -12.29
CA LEU A 16 15.19 11.48 -11.61
C LEU A 16 13.84 10.82 -11.88
N VAL A 17 13.23 10.18 -10.87
CA VAL A 17 11.82 9.79 -10.92
C VAL A 17 11.03 10.94 -10.29
N ALA A 18 10.35 11.71 -11.15
CA ALA A 18 9.36 12.69 -10.75
C ALA A 18 8.08 11.94 -10.39
N SER A 19 7.87 11.70 -9.10
CA SER A 19 6.62 11.13 -8.59
C SER A 19 5.54 12.21 -8.56
N THR A 20 4.63 12.18 -9.53
CA THR A 20 3.39 12.97 -9.50
C THR A 20 2.48 12.50 -8.37
N LEU A 21 2.22 13.39 -7.42
CA LEU A 21 1.15 13.23 -6.42
C LEU A 21 -0.20 13.33 -7.12
N ILE A 22 -0.99 12.26 -7.11
CA ILE A 22 -2.43 12.31 -7.44
C ILE A 22 -3.18 12.58 -6.13
N ILE A 23 -3.94 13.67 -6.11
CA ILE A 23 -4.83 14.04 -5.00
C ILE A 23 -6.10 13.19 -5.17
N GLY A 24 -6.27 12.16 -4.34
CA GLY A 24 -7.50 11.36 -4.29
C GLY A 24 -8.64 12.13 -3.61
N ALA A 25 -9.78 12.26 -4.29
CA ALA A 25 -10.99 12.87 -3.75
C ALA A 25 -11.67 11.92 -2.75
N ALA A 26 -11.89 12.38 -1.51
CA ALA A 26 -12.61 11.63 -0.49
C ALA A 26 -14.13 11.75 -0.70
N ALA A 27 -14.79 10.64 -1.05
CA ALA A 27 -16.25 10.52 -0.97
C ALA A 27 -16.64 10.15 0.47
N ILE A 28 -17.37 11.04 1.15
CA ILE A 28 -17.88 10.82 2.51
C ILE A 28 -19.15 9.95 2.48
N ALA A 29 -18.99 8.64 2.61
CA ALA A 29 -20.10 7.72 2.88
C ALA A 29 -20.28 7.62 4.40
N GLN A 30 -21.40 8.11 4.94
CA GLN A 30 -21.74 7.98 6.35
C GLN A 30 -22.47 6.66 6.60
N ALA A 31 -21.80 5.73 7.29
CA ALA A 31 -22.41 4.54 7.85
C ALA A 31 -22.32 4.62 9.38
N HIS A 32 -23.49 4.60 10.03
CA HIS A 32 -23.66 4.73 11.48
C HIS A 32 -23.76 3.34 12.10
N GLU A 33 -22.70 2.90 12.78
CA GLU A 33 -22.73 1.79 13.75
C GLU A 33 -21.78 2.12 14.91
N THR A 34 -22.32 2.01 16.12
CA THR A 34 -21.80 2.58 17.36
C THR A 34 -20.53 1.86 17.85
N ASP A 35 -19.37 2.41 17.49
CA ASP A 35 -18.06 2.20 18.12
C ASP A 35 -17.57 3.56 18.60
N GLU A 36 -18.18 4.10 19.68
CA GLU A 36 -18.04 5.52 20.07
C GLU A 36 -16.59 5.95 20.40
N ASP A 37 -15.65 5.00 20.52
CA ASP A 37 -14.24 5.26 20.85
C ASP A 37 -13.25 5.10 19.67
N ARG A 38 -13.68 4.62 18.49
CA ARG A 38 -12.79 4.33 17.34
C ARG A 38 -12.92 5.30 16.16
N GLY A 39 -13.80 6.28 16.27
CA GLY A 39 -14.03 7.31 15.24
C GLY A 39 -14.98 6.87 14.12
N PRO A 40 -15.27 7.75 13.16
CA PRO A 40 -16.23 7.47 12.09
C PRO A 40 -15.75 6.36 11.15
N THR A 41 -16.69 5.62 10.57
CA THR A 41 -16.40 4.73 9.44
C THR A 41 -16.07 5.55 8.19
N ILE A 42 -14.92 5.26 7.58
CA ILE A 42 -14.44 5.90 6.36
C ILE A 42 -14.10 4.86 5.29
N THR A 43 -14.24 5.24 4.02
CA THR A 43 -13.78 4.46 2.87
C THR A 43 -12.52 5.10 2.28
N ARG A 44 -11.54 4.28 1.90
CA ARG A 44 -10.40 4.70 1.06
C ARG A 44 -10.27 3.79 -0.16
N THR A 45 -9.92 4.39 -1.29
CA THR A 45 -9.60 3.68 -2.53
C THR A 45 -8.10 3.82 -2.81
N PHE A 46 -7.48 2.77 -3.34
CA PHE A 46 -6.06 2.76 -3.66
C PHE A 46 -5.85 2.45 -5.15
N ASP A 47 -5.04 3.27 -5.81
CA ASP A 47 -4.66 3.10 -7.22
C ASP A 47 -3.39 2.24 -7.36
N LEU A 48 -3.42 1.01 -6.83
CA LEU A 48 -2.35 0.02 -7.00
C LEU A 48 -2.71 -0.92 -8.15
N THR A 49 -1.72 -1.25 -8.99
CA THR A 49 -1.90 -2.09 -10.18
C THR A 49 -0.75 -3.09 -10.33
N GLY A 50 -0.94 -4.11 -11.16
CA GLY A 50 0.14 -5.04 -11.52
C GLY A 50 0.39 -6.18 -10.53
N PHE A 51 -0.50 -6.38 -9.56
CA PHE A 51 -0.43 -7.52 -8.65
C PHE A 51 -1.16 -8.74 -9.21
N ASP A 52 -0.66 -9.94 -8.95
CA ASP A 52 -1.32 -11.22 -9.28
C ASP A 52 -1.62 -12.09 -8.05
N ALA A 53 -1.12 -11.67 -6.89
CA ALA A 53 -1.39 -12.30 -5.60
C ALA A 53 -1.94 -11.30 -4.58
N VAL A 54 -2.71 -11.80 -3.60
CA VAL A 54 -3.26 -11.02 -2.49
C VAL A 54 -2.95 -11.73 -1.17
N ALA A 55 -2.30 -11.02 -0.25
CA ALA A 55 -1.98 -11.48 1.09
C ALA A 55 -2.70 -10.61 2.13
N ILE A 56 -3.62 -11.20 2.87
CA ILE A 56 -4.40 -10.51 3.92
C ILE A 56 -3.97 -11.03 5.29
N SER A 57 -3.50 -10.12 6.14
CA SER A 57 -3.05 -10.41 7.50
C SER A 57 -3.92 -9.71 8.53
N GLY A 58 -4.83 -10.45 9.17
CA GLY A 58 -5.71 -9.94 10.22
C GLY A 58 -7.15 -10.38 10.03
N VAL A 59 -8.06 -9.71 10.74
CA VAL A 59 -9.51 -9.96 10.62
C VAL A 59 -10.07 -8.90 9.69
N TYR A 60 -10.55 -9.34 8.53
CA TYR A 60 -11.19 -8.50 7.52
C TYR A 60 -12.34 -9.28 6.89
N ASP A 61 -13.39 -8.57 6.51
CA ASP A 61 -14.36 -9.06 5.52
C ASP A 61 -13.82 -8.65 4.13
N ALA A 62 -13.64 -9.63 3.24
CA ALA A 62 -12.96 -9.42 1.96
C ALA A 62 -13.74 -10.03 0.81
N GLU A 63 -14.08 -9.19 -0.16
CA GLU A 63 -14.63 -9.59 -1.45
C GLU A 63 -13.55 -9.45 -2.52
N ILE A 64 -13.24 -10.54 -3.24
CA ILE A 64 -12.20 -10.58 -4.27
C ILE A 64 -12.83 -11.03 -5.59
N SER A 65 -12.68 -10.20 -6.61
CA SER A 65 -13.09 -10.48 -7.99
C SER A 65 -11.91 -10.31 -8.95
N VAL A 66 -11.81 -11.19 -9.94
CA VAL A 66 -10.76 -11.13 -10.97
C VAL A 66 -11.36 -10.57 -12.26
N GLY A 67 -10.74 -9.52 -12.81
CA GLY A 67 -11.17 -8.84 -14.03
C GLY A 67 -10.06 -8.01 -14.67
N GLU A 68 -10.40 -7.24 -15.70
CA GLU A 68 -9.41 -6.47 -16.48
C GLU A 68 -8.86 -5.25 -15.73
N ALA A 69 -9.62 -4.72 -14.77
CA ALA A 69 -9.27 -3.51 -14.02
C ALA A 69 -8.88 -3.84 -12.57
N PHE A 70 -7.87 -3.14 -12.07
CA PHE A 70 -7.49 -3.16 -10.66
C PHE A 70 -8.29 -2.13 -9.87
N SER A 71 -8.84 -2.53 -8.73
CA SER A 71 -9.52 -1.64 -7.79
C SER A 71 -9.40 -2.20 -6.39
N ILE A 72 -9.02 -1.34 -5.45
CA ILE A 72 -8.91 -1.70 -4.03
C ILE A 72 -9.72 -0.69 -3.24
N ARG A 73 -10.73 -1.17 -2.52
CA ARG A 73 -11.55 -0.37 -1.61
C ARG A 73 -11.43 -0.96 -0.22
N LEU A 74 -11.02 -0.13 0.74
CA LEU A 74 -10.96 -0.49 2.14
C LEU A 74 -11.91 0.40 2.93
N GLU A 75 -12.72 -0.20 3.79
CA GLU A 75 -13.67 0.48 4.66
C GLU A 75 -13.42 0.07 6.11
N GLY A 76 -13.53 1.01 7.03
CA GLY A 76 -13.37 0.74 8.46
C GLY A 76 -13.41 2.02 9.28
N THR A 77 -13.33 1.87 10.60
CA THR A 77 -13.24 3.02 11.52
C THR A 77 -11.98 3.83 11.27
N GLU A 78 -11.99 5.12 11.62
CA GLU A 78 -10.83 5.99 11.43
C GLU A 78 -9.57 5.46 12.14
N ASP A 79 -9.69 4.89 13.35
CA ASP A 79 -8.57 4.26 14.05
C ASP A 79 -8.01 3.04 13.29
N ASP A 80 -8.90 2.15 12.83
CA ASP A 80 -8.48 0.98 12.04
C ASP A 80 -7.79 1.39 10.74
N MET A 81 -8.31 2.43 10.08
CA MET A 81 -7.78 2.96 8.82
C MET A 81 -6.45 3.72 8.99
N GLN A 82 -6.15 4.25 10.17
CA GLN A 82 -4.84 4.82 10.50
C GLN A 82 -3.77 3.74 10.68
N ARG A 83 -4.19 2.55 11.09
CA ARG A 83 -3.30 1.40 11.36
C ARG A 83 -3.24 0.43 10.20
N ALA A 84 -4.16 0.52 9.23
CA ALA A 84 -4.14 -0.28 8.03
C ALA A 84 -2.90 0.02 7.16
N ARG A 85 -2.33 -1.02 6.58
CA ARG A 85 -1.24 -0.98 5.62
C ARG A 85 -1.71 -1.68 4.35
N VAL A 86 -1.62 -0.97 3.23
CA VAL A 86 -1.96 -1.46 1.89
C VAL A 86 -0.81 -1.09 0.98
N GLU A 87 -0.10 -2.09 0.47
CA GLU A 87 1.09 -1.88 -0.37
C GLU A 87 1.37 -3.10 -1.26
N LEU A 88 2.32 -2.95 -2.19
CA LEU A 88 2.83 -4.05 -3.00
C LEU A 88 4.16 -4.56 -2.45
N ASP A 89 4.25 -5.87 -2.24
CA ASP A 89 5.52 -6.61 -2.07
C ASP A 89 5.76 -7.46 -3.32
N GLY A 90 6.59 -6.94 -4.23
CA GLY A 90 6.71 -7.48 -5.58
C GLY A 90 5.37 -7.43 -6.32
N ASP A 91 4.89 -8.59 -6.78
CA ASP A 91 3.62 -8.74 -7.47
C ASP A 91 2.46 -9.14 -6.51
N THR A 92 2.68 -9.03 -5.20
CA THR A 92 1.68 -9.36 -4.17
C THR A 92 1.11 -8.09 -3.52
N LEU A 93 -0.21 -7.94 -3.49
CA LEU A 93 -0.91 -6.95 -2.67
C LEU A 93 -0.94 -7.40 -1.21
N GLU A 94 -0.23 -6.69 -0.33
CA GLU A 94 -0.30 -6.90 1.11
C GLU A 94 -1.32 -5.97 1.77
N LEU A 95 -2.35 -6.55 2.39
CA LEU A 95 -3.28 -5.88 3.29
C LEU A 95 -3.04 -6.37 4.73
N GLY A 96 -2.76 -5.44 5.64
CA GLY A 96 -2.62 -5.77 7.05
C GLY A 96 -2.56 -4.55 7.93
N LYS A 97 -1.93 -4.69 9.11
CA LYS A 97 -1.69 -3.57 10.03
C LYS A 97 -0.22 -3.15 9.99
N VAL A 98 0.05 -1.86 10.20
CA VAL A 98 1.40 -1.36 10.41
C VAL A 98 2.05 -2.15 11.55
N LYS A 99 3.19 -2.79 11.28
CA LYS A 99 3.95 -3.48 12.33
C LYS A 99 4.49 -2.42 13.27
N GLY A 100 3.91 -2.31 14.46
CA GLY A 100 4.51 -1.53 15.54
C GLY A 100 5.92 -2.05 15.81
N LYS A 101 6.92 -1.16 15.96
CA LYS A 101 8.27 -1.58 16.37
C LYS A 101 8.14 -2.32 17.69
N SER A 102 8.27 -3.65 17.66
CA SER A 102 8.36 -4.45 18.87
C SER A 102 9.63 -4.02 19.60
N ARG A 103 9.49 -3.17 20.62
CA ARG A 103 10.58 -2.86 21.55
C ARG A 103 10.56 -3.96 22.62
N TRP A 104 11.43 -4.93 22.46
CA TRP A 104 11.85 -5.87 23.49
C TRP A 104 13.19 -5.41 24.05
#